data_AF-A0A2K8V7S2-F1
#
_entry.id   AF-A0A2K8V7S2-F1
#
_cell.length_a   1.000
_cell.length_b   1.000
_cell.length_c   1.000
_cell.angle_alpha   90.00
_cell.angle_beta   90.00
_cell.angle_gamma   90.00
#
_symmetry.space_group_name_H-M   'P 1'
#
loop_
_entity.id
_entity.type
_entity.pdbx_description
1 polymer ?
#
loop_
_entity_poly.entity_id
_entity_poly.type
_entity_poly.pdbx_seq_one_letter_code
_entity_poly.pdbx_strand_id
1 'polypeptide(L)'
;MKSLLRKLCKFFGIITNDGPDVTKPKRLLTYKEIVTMLHEYDRTRFELLVNGLGFEDTRINTFDFQELKNYMNYMEKEAKEKGIKLKGISFIKGVYSKENAPKEEVRSYENLLYIPTSIVNGKEVQVDVLNSSREKLITFKEILEKYNYEWRYDNKENFKLKSSKKEEVKTSFKTMMMRDGFTEEESSAGNYGHLSPPLN
;
A
#
# COMPACT_ATOMS: atom_id res chain seq x y z
N MET A 1 29.73 11.38 -21.71
CA MET A 1 29.25 10.37 -22.70
C MET A 1 27.77 10.02 -22.57
N LYS A 2 27.22 9.65 -21.39
CA LYS A 2 25.78 9.27 -21.25
C LYS A 2 24.77 10.35 -21.70
N SER A 3 25.09 11.63 -21.49
CA SER A 3 24.22 12.76 -21.89
C SER A 3 24.11 12.93 -23.42
N LEU A 4 25.22 12.71 -24.15
CA LEU A 4 25.24 12.84 -25.61
C LEU A 4 24.46 11.67 -26.26
N LEU A 5 24.65 10.45 -25.76
CA LEU A 5 23.94 9.27 -26.21
C LEU A 5 22.41 9.40 -25.99
N ARG A 6 21.98 9.96 -24.85
CA ARG A 6 20.55 10.24 -24.57
C ARG A 6 19.92 11.23 -25.54
N LYS A 7 20.65 12.30 -25.91
CA LYS A 7 20.17 13.27 -26.91
C LYS A 7 20.04 12.62 -28.29
N LEU A 8 20.98 11.76 -28.66
CA LEU A 8 20.94 10.98 -29.90
C LEU A 8 19.77 9.99 -29.91
N CYS A 9 19.55 9.20 -28.86
CA CYS A 9 18.43 8.25 -28.80
C CYS A 9 17.05 8.94 -28.89
N LYS A 10 16.88 10.11 -28.25
CA LYS A 10 15.67 10.93 -28.41
C LYS A 10 15.50 11.47 -29.83
N PHE A 11 16.58 11.81 -30.52
CA PHE A 11 16.56 12.28 -31.90
C PHE A 11 16.15 11.18 -32.90
N PHE A 12 16.48 9.92 -32.59
CA PHE A 12 16.14 8.74 -33.39
C PHE A 12 14.85 8.02 -32.96
N GLY A 13 14.05 8.60 -32.06
CA GLY A 13 12.78 7.98 -31.63
C GLY A 13 12.94 6.68 -30.83
N ILE A 14 14.15 6.38 -30.35
CA ILE A 14 14.40 5.23 -29.49
C ILE A 14 13.87 5.57 -28.10
N ILE A 15 12.83 4.88 -27.65
CA ILE A 15 12.32 4.98 -26.28
C ILE A 15 13.41 4.43 -25.35
N THR A 16 14.22 5.32 -24.79
CA THR A 16 15.03 5.00 -23.62
C THR A 16 14.07 4.88 -22.44
N ASN A 17 14.08 3.74 -21.72
CA ASN A 17 13.50 3.63 -20.38
C ASN A 17 14.31 4.52 -19.43
N ASP A 18 14.19 5.83 -19.60
CA ASP A 18 14.78 6.80 -18.70
C ASP A 18 13.88 6.83 -17.46
N GLY A 19 14.28 6.10 -16.43
CA GLY A 19 13.71 6.24 -15.09
C GLY A 19 13.76 7.70 -14.61
N PRO A 20 13.04 8.03 -13.51
CA PRO A 20 12.94 9.40 -13.02
C PRO A 20 14.34 10.01 -12.82
N ASP A 21 14.45 11.32 -13.10
CA ASP A 21 15.70 12.06 -12.94
C ASP A 21 16.20 11.91 -11.50
N VAL A 22 17.45 11.43 -11.35
CA VAL A 22 18.07 11.11 -10.06
C VAL A 22 18.53 12.41 -9.40
N THR A 23 17.55 13.24 -9.05
CA THR A 23 17.73 14.47 -8.29
C THR A 23 17.37 14.22 -6.83
N LYS A 24 17.90 15.07 -5.93
CA LYS A 24 17.57 15.00 -4.51
C LYS A 24 16.04 15.04 -4.33
N PRO A 25 15.42 14.02 -3.70
CA PRO A 25 13.98 14.02 -3.50
C PRO A 25 13.53 15.22 -2.67
N LYS A 26 12.46 15.89 -3.11
CA LYS A 26 11.90 17.06 -2.42
C LYS A 26 11.30 16.73 -1.04
N ARG A 27 11.05 15.44 -0.77
CA ARG A 27 10.38 14.95 0.45
C ARG A 27 11.36 14.47 1.53
N LEU A 28 12.67 14.69 1.36
CA LEU A 28 13.62 14.39 2.44
C LEU A 28 13.37 15.33 3.62
N LEU A 29 13.34 14.77 4.82
CA LEU A 29 13.11 15.50 6.07
C LEU A 29 14.43 15.95 6.70
N THR A 30 14.36 17.03 7.47
CA THR A 30 15.40 17.45 8.40
C THR A 30 15.32 16.65 9.69
N TYR A 31 16.44 16.53 10.42
CA TYR A 31 16.43 15.89 11.75
C TYR A 31 15.51 16.60 12.74
N LYS A 32 15.34 17.92 12.64
CA LYS A 32 14.40 18.67 13.49
C LYS A 32 12.96 18.19 13.28
N GLU A 33 12.53 18.00 12.04
CA GLU A 33 11.20 17.46 11.72
C GLU A 33 11.04 16.04 12.24
N ILE A 34 12.05 15.18 12.02
CA ILE A 34 12.04 13.79 12.49
C ILE A 34 11.89 13.72 14.01
N VAL A 35 12.76 14.40 14.77
CA VAL A 35 12.73 14.39 16.24
C VAL A 35 11.41 14.93 16.77
N THR A 36 10.88 16.00 16.17
CA THR A 36 9.58 16.57 16.57
C THR A 36 8.44 15.57 16.36
N MET A 37 8.40 14.87 15.22
CA MET A 37 7.38 13.87 14.95
C MET A 37 7.50 12.63 15.86
N LEU A 38 8.73 12.17 16.13
CA LEU A 38 8.96 11.04 17.04
C LEU A 38 8.52 11.37 18.47
N HIS A 39 8.91 12.54 18.98
CA HIS A 39 8.49 13.02 20.29
C HIS A 39 6.97 13.16 20.39
N GLU A 40 6.31 13.70 19.36
CA GLU A 40 4.85 13.78 19.36
C GLU A 40 4.19 12.40 19.36
N TYR A 41 4.73 11.41 18.66
CA TYR A 41 4.25 10.03 18.76
C TYR A 41 4.36 9.50 20.20
N ASP A 42 5.53 9.63 20.82
CA ASP A 42 5.78 9.13 22.18
C ASP A 42 4.81 9.79 23.18
N ARG A 43 4.62 11.11 23.08
CA ARG A 43 3.76 11.88 23.98
C ARG A 43 2.27 11.56 23.87
N THR A 44 1.79 11.11 22.72
CA THR A 44 0.34 11.11 22.43
C THR A 44 -0.20 9.80 21.89
N ARG A 45 0.63 8.90 21.37
CA ARG A 45 0.21 7.62 20.78
C ARG A 45 0.77 6.45 21.56
N PHE A 46 2.03 6.51 21.99
CA PHE A 46 2.71 5.38 22.62
C PHE A 46 1.94 4.82 23.82
N GLU A 47 1.72 5.62 24.87
CA GLU A 47 1.01 5.16 26.08
C GLU A 47 -0.44 4.73 25.79
N LEU A 48 -1.15 5.45 24.91
CA LEU A 48 -2.54 5.11 24.56
C LEU A 48 -2.63 3.77 23.84
N LEU A 49 -1.70 3.48 22.93
CA LEU A 49 -1.67 2.22 22.19
C LEU A 49 -1.24 1.07 23.08
N VAL A 50 -0.16 1.23 23.86
CA VAL A 50 0.33 0.17 24.78
C VAL A 50 -0.75 -0.18 25.80
N ASN A 51 -1.39 0.81 26.41
CA ASN A 51 -2.44 0.56 27.40
C ASN A 51 -3.71 -0.02 26.75
N GLY A 52 -4.05 0.42 25.54
CA GLY A 52 -5.23 -0.07 24.81
C GLY A 52 -5.10 -1.50 24.29
N LEU A 53 -3.89 -1.89 23.87
CA LEU A 53 -3.61 -3.21 23.30
C LEU A 53 -3.08 -4.20 24.34
N GLY A 54 -2.49 -3.72 25.43
CA GLY A 54 -1.83 -4.53 26.46
C GLY A 54 -0.40 -4.95 26.10
N PHE A 55 0.13 -4.47 24.97
CA PHE A 55 1.51 -4.71 24.51
C PHE A 55 1.96 -3.57 23.58
N GLU A 56 3.27 -3.46 23.33
CA GLU A 56 3.81 -2.54 22.34
C GLU A 56 3.65 -3.12 20.92
N ASP A 57 2.76 -2.52 20.14
CA ASP A 57 2.51 -2.89 18.75
C ASP A 57 3.63 -2.40 17.80
N THR A 58 3.59 -2.82 16.54
CA THR A 58 4.60 -2.47 15.53
C THR A 58 4.71 -0.96 15.36
N ARG A 59 5.89 -0.42 15.69
CA ARG A 59 6.25 0.99 15.41
C ARG A 59 6.99 1.15 14.09
N ILE A 60 7.78 0.16 13.69
CA ILE A 60 8.68 0.24 12.54
C ILE A 60 8.41 -0.94 11.59
N ASN A 61 8.15 -0.62 10.32
CA ASN A 61 8.06 -1.58 9.23
C ASN A 61 9.28 -1.38 8.32
N THR A 62 10.08 -2.42 8.15
CA THR A 62 11.29 -2.40 7.32
C THR A 62 11.09 -3.25 6.09
N PHE A 63 11.31 -2.71 4.90
CA PHE A 63 11.18 -3.46 3.64
C PHE A 63 12.57 -3.74 3.07
N ASP A 64 12.74 -4.91 2.46
CA ASP A 64 13.93 -5.14 1.65
C ASP A 64 13.95 -4.13 0.50
N PHE A 65 15.06 -3.39 0.40
CA PHE A 65 15.15 -2.29 -0.55
C PHE A 65 15.08 -2.78 -2.00
N GLN A 66 15.71 -3.91 -2.29
CA GLN A 66 15.78 -4.44 -3.65
C GLN A 66 14.45 -5.07 -4.06
N GLU A 67 13.75 -5.73 -3.14
CA GLU A 67 12.43 -6.29 -3.39
C GLU A 67 11.37 -5.20 -3.54
N LEU A 68 11.38 -4.17 -2.69
CA LEU A 68 10.45 -3.06 -2.85
C LEU A 68 10.67 -2.32 -4.19
N LYS A 69 11.92 -2.19 -4.62
CA LYS A 69 12.26 -1.67 -5.95
C LYS A 69 11.80 -2.60 -7.08
N ASN A 70 11.96 -3.91 -6.91
CA ASN A 70 11.47 -4.91 -7.86
C ASN A 70 9.95 -4.81 -8.03
N TYR A 71 9.21 -4.76 -6.93
CA TYR A 71 7.76 -4.55 -6.91
C TYR A 71 7.37 -3.28 -7.66
N MET A 72 8.02 -2.13 -7.41
CA MET A 72 7.72 -0.89 -8.13
C MET A 72 7.91 -1.04 -9.65
N ASN A 73 9.03 -1.66 -10.08
CA ASN A 73 9.28 -1.90 -11.50
C ASN A 73 8.26 -2.85 -12.12
N TYR A 74 7.86 -3.90 -11.38
CA TYR A 74 6.89 -4.87 -11.84
C TYR A 74 5.51 -4.22 -12.03
N MET A 75 5.03 -3.44 -11.06
CA MET A 75 3.78 -2.68 -11.19
C MET A 75 3.81 -1.66 -12.33
N GLU A 76 4.92 -0.95 -12.54
CA GLU A 76 5.07 -0.04 -13.67
C GLU A 76 4.99 -0.76 -15.02
N LYS A 77 5.62 -1.93 -15.14
CA LYS A 77 5.56 -2.77 -16.34
C LYS A 77 4.12 -3.22 -16.62
N GLU A 78 3.45 -3.81 -15.64
CA GLU A 78 2.06 -4.28 -15.75
C GLU A 78 1.11 -3.14 -16.13
N ALA A 79 1.24 -1.99 -15.46
CA ALA A 79 0.44 -0.81 -15.74
C ALA A 79 0.65 -0.30 -17.17
N LYS A 80 1.90 -0.26 -17.65
CA LYS A 80 2.23 0.16 -19.02
C LYS A 80 1.59 -0.76 -20.05
N GLU A 81 1.63 -2.08 -19.87
CA GLU A 81 1.03 -3.05 -20.79
C GLU A 81 -0.49 -2.89 -20.88
N LYS A 82 -1.12 -2.48 -19.78
CA LYS A 82 -2.56 -2.22 -19.64
C LYS A 82 -2.96 -0.76 -19.92
N GLY A 83 -2.03 0.11 -20.30
CA GLY A 83 -2.32 1.52 -20.58
C GLY A 83 -2.73 2.34 -19.33
N ILE A 84 -2.41 1.85 -18.15
CA ILE A 84 -2.72 2.48 -16.86
C ILE A 84 -1.58 3.42 -16.47
N LYS A 85 -1.93 4.65 -16.09
CA LYS A 85 -0.97 5.62 -15.58
C LYS A 85 -0.94 5.60 -14.05
N LEU A 86 0.11 5.05 -13.47
CA LEU A 86 0.31 5.10 -12.01
C LEU A 86 0.62 6.52 -11.55
N LYS A 87 0.16 6.86 -10.35
CA LYS A 87 0.31 8.18 -9.73
C LYS A 87 1.17 8.15 -8.48
N GLY A 88 1.08 7.08 -7.69
CA GLY A 88 1.75 6.94 -6.40
C GLY A 88 1.59 5.54 -5.83
N ILE A 89 1.85 5.43 -4.53
CA ILE A 89 1.71 4.21 -3.75
C ILE A 89 1.06 4.58 -2.41
N SER A 90 0.07 3.81 -2.00
CA SER A 90 -0.55 3.91 -0.67
C SER A 90 0.07 2.88 0.26
N PHE A 91 0.29 3.24 1.52
CA PHE A 91 0.58 2.29 2.60
C PHE A 91 -0.66 2.19 3.48
N ILE A 92 -1.14 0.98 3.70
CA ILE A 92 -2.39 0.65 4.40
C ILE A 92 -2.04 -0.21 5.59
N LYS A 93 -2.53 0.17 6.77
CA LYS A 93 -2.36 -0.62 7.99
C LYS A 93 -3.22 -1.89 7.91
N GLY A 94 -2.62 -3.03 8.19
CA GLY A 94 -3.28 -4.29 8.45
C GLY A 94 -2.82 -4.85 9.80
N VAL A 95 -3.43 -5.94 10.25
CA VAL A 95 -2.99 -6.68 11.43
C VAL A 95 -2.82 -8.13 11.03
N TYR A 96 -1.70 -8.73 11.39
CA TYR A 96 -1.48 -10.16 11.14
C TYR A 96 -2.47 -10.99 11.97
N SER A 97 -3.20 -11.88 11.32
CA SER A 97 -4.08 -12.86 11.92
C SER A 97 -3.41 -14.23 11.95
N LYS A 98 -4.11 -15.23 12.51
CA LYS A 98 -3.60 -16.61 12.52
C LYS A 98 -3.35 -17.17 11.11
N GLU A 99 -4.10 -16.67 10.13
CA GLU A 99 -4.15 -17.17 8.77
C GLU A 99 -3.10 -16.53 7.84
N ASN A 100 -2.62 -15.32 8.14
CA ASN A 100 -1.70 -14.59 7.27
C ASN A 100 -0.39 -14.15 7.94
N ALA A 101 -0.22 -14.46 9.24
CA ALA A 101 1.03 -14.18 9.93
C ALA A 101 2.16 -15.09 9.40
N PRO A 102 3.32 -14.53 9.02
CA PRO A 102 4.46 -15.33 8.56
C PRO A 102 5.07 -16.19 9.68
N LYS A 103 4.84 -15.81 10.93
CA LYS A 103 5.24 -16.56 12.13
C LYS A 103 4.21 -16.35 13.25
N GLU A 104 4.19 -17.23 14.24
CA GLU A 104 3.20 -17.15 15.33
C GLU A 104 3.41 -15.92 16.22
N GLU A 105 4.65 -15.47 16.40
CA GLU A 105 5.03 -14.40 17.31
C GLU A 105 4.59 -13.01 16.83
N VAL A 106 4.34 -12.85 15.52
CA VAL A 106 3.85 -11.59 14.94
C VAL A 106 2.33 -11.53 14.82
N ARG A 107 1.60 -12.53 15.31
CA ARG A 107 0.14 -12.45 15.34
C ARG A 107 -0.31 -11.26 16.19
N SER A 108 -1.36 -10.60 15.74
CA SER A 108 -1.93 -9.38 16.36
C SER A 108 -1.06 -8.13 16.22
N TYR A 109 0.12 -8.21 15.62
CA TYR A 109 0.93 -7.02 15.33
C TYR A 109 0.46 -6.35 14.04
N GLU A 110 0.45 -5.02 14.05
CA GLU A 110 0.21 -4.19 12.88
C GLU A 110 1.29 -4.43 11.82
N ASN A 111 0.90 -4.44 10.55
CA ASN A 111 1.78 -4.39 9.40
C ASN A 111 1.32 -3.32 8.41
N LEU A 112 2.14 -3.07 7.38
CA LEU A 112 1.77 -2.23 6.25
C LEU A 112 1.66 -3.05 4.97
N LEU A 113 0.49 -2.99 4.35
CA LEU A 113 0.28 -3.33 2.95
C LEU A 113 0.65 -2.11 2.10
N TYR A 114 1.16 -2.32 0.89
CA TYR A 114 1.39 -1.26 -0.08
C TYR A 114 0.74 -1.58 -1.42
N ILE A 115 0.13 -0.60 -2.07
CA ILE A 115 -0.63 -0.78 -3.32
C ILE A 115 -0.52 0.46 -4.23
N PRO A 116 -0.48 0.31 -5.57
CA PRO A 116 -0.37 1.46 -6.47
C PRO A 116 -1.63 2.32 -6.46
N THR A 117 -1.47 3.60 -6.81
CA THR A 117 -2.59 4.52 -7.01
C THR A 117 -2.65 5.02 -8.45
N SER A 118 -3.85 5.40 -8.91
CA SER A 118 -4.07 6.06 -10.20
C SER A 118 -5.18 7.12 -10.07
N ILE A 119 -5.37 7.92 -11.11
CA ILE A 119 -6.44 8.91 -11.19
C ILE A 119 -7.67 8.27 -11.84
N VAL A 120 -8.75 8.12 -11.07
CA VAL A 120 -10.05 7.65 -11.53
C VAL A 120 -11.08 8.73 -11.26
N ASN A 121 -11.81 9.17 -12.29
CA ASN A 121 -12.80 10.24 -12.19
C ASN A 121 -12.26 11.53 -11.51
N GLY A 122 -11.01 11.89 -11.82
CA GLY A 122 -10.33 13.07 -11.26
C GLY A 122 -9.85 12.93 -9.82
N LYS A 123 -10.02 11.77 -9.17
CA LYS A 123 -9.55 11.50 -7.80
C LYS A 123 -8.44 10.45 -7.82
N GLU A 124 -7.43 10.63 -6.97
CA GLU A 124 -6.41 9.61 -6.76
C GLU A 124 -6.97 8.50 -5.86
N VAL A 125 -6.97 7.26 -6.34
CA VAL A 125 -7.51 6.08 -5.64
C VAL A 125 -6.55 4.90 -5.76
N GLN A 126 -6.66 3.93 -4.85
CA GLN A 126 -5.94 2.67 -4.95
C GLN A 126 -6.49 1.80 -6.08
N VAL A 127 -5.62 1.17 -6.86
CA VAL A 127 -6.00 0.37 -8.03
C VAL A 127 -5.34 -1.00 -8.01
N ASP A 128 -6.06 -2.00 -8.51
CA ASP A 128 -5.50 -3.33 -8.74
C ASP A 128 -5.06 -3.45 -10.20
N VAL A 129 -3.78 -3.23 -10.45
CA VAL A 129 -3.15 -3.28 -11.78
C VAL A 129 -3.19 -4.69 -12.37
N LEU A 130 -2.98 -5.73 -11.54
CA LEU A 130 -2.96 -7.12 -11.99
C LEU A 130 -4.32 -7.54 -12.56
N ASN A 131 -5.39 -7.18 -11.86
CA ASN A 131 -6.76 -7.51 -12.24
C ASN A 131 -7.39 -6.54 -13.24
N SER A 132 -6.70 -5.43 -13.56
CA SER A 132 -7.16 -4.47 -14.57
C SER A 132 -6.84 -4.92 -16.00
N SER A 133 -7.54 -4.32 -16.96
CA SER A 133 -7.29 -4.48 -18.40
C SER A 133 -7.13 -3.11 -19.09
N ARG A 134 -6.83 -3.13 -20.40
CA ARG A 134 -6.80 -1.89 -21.21
C ARG A 134 -8.14 -1.18 -21.29
N GLU A 135 -9.23 -1.92 -21.15
CA GLU A 135 -10.60 -1.42 -21.30
C GLU A 135 -11.19 -1.02 -19.95
N LYS A 136 -10.74 -1.65 -18.87
CA LYS A 136 -11.27 -1.44 -17.52
C LYS A 136 -10.17 -1.40 -16.48
N LEU A 137 -9.99 -0.22 -15.89
CA LEU A 137 -9.24 -0.05 -14.64
C LEU A 137 -10.12 -0.48 -13.47
N ILE A 138 -9.65 -1.45 -12.69
CA ILE A 138 -10.31 -1.94 -11.48
C ILE A 138 -9.68 -1.26 -10.27
N THR A 139 -10.52 -0.67 -9.43
CA THR A 139 -10.11 -0.07 -8.17
C THR A 139 -9.93 -1.12 -7.08
N PHE A 140 -9.09 -0.84 -6.07
CA PHE A 140 -8.93 -1.72 -4.92
C PHE A 140 -10.25 -1.92 -4.17
N LYS A 141 -11.07 -0.87 -4.10
CA LYS A 141 -12.43 -0.94 -3.56
C LYS A 141 -13.29 -1.98 -4.28
N GLU A 142 -13.32 -1.96 -5.62
CA GLU A 142 -14.10 -2.93 -6.39
C GLU A 142 -13.64 -4.37 -6.16
N ILE A 143 -12.32 -4.61 -6.01
CA ILE A 143 -11.81 -5.95 -5.66
C ILE A 143 -12.27 -6.36 -4.26
N LEU A 144 -12.10 -5.49 -3.26
CA LEU A 144 -12.49 -5.77 -1.88
C LEU A 144 -14.00 -6.02 -1.72
N GLU A 145 -14.83 -5.33 -2.49
CA GLU A 145 -16.28 -5.55 -2.51
C GLU A 145 -16.66 -6.97 -2.96
N LYS A 146 -15.89 -7.61 -3.85
CA LYS A 146 -16.09 -9.04 -4.21
C LYS A 146 -15.95 -9.95 -3.00
N TYR A 147 -15.08 -9.57 -2.06
CA TYR A 147 -14.83 -10.30 -0.81
C TYR A 147 -15.74 -9.82 0.34
N ASN A 148 -16.78 -9.03 0.05
CA ASN A 148 -17.63 -8.37 1.05
C ASN A 148 -16.86 -7.50 2.05
N TYR A 149 -15.67 -7.03 1.67
CA TYR A 149 -14.91 -6.09 2.46
C TYR A 149 -15.23 -4.67 2.01
N GLU A 150 -15.67 -3.84 2.95
CA GLU A 150 -16.08 -2.47 2.66
C GLU A 150 -14.89 -1.49 2.79
N TRP A 151 -14.34 -1.05 1.67
CA TRP A 151 -13.30 -0.02 1.62
C TRP A 151 -13.88 1.40 1.71
N ARG A 152 -13.37 2.21 2.64
CA ARG A 152 -13.95 3.52 2.99
C ARG A 152 -13.03 4.73 2.74
N TYR A 153 -11.82 4.52 2.22
CA TYR A 153 -10.74 5.51 2.30
C TYR A 153 -10.38 6.19 0.98
N ASP A 154 -11.10 5.97 -0.12
CA ASP A 154 -10.82 6.64 -1.40
C ASP A 154 -11.03 8.16 -1.34
N ASN A 155 -11.96 8.64 -0.49
CA ASN A 155 -12.24 10.06 -0.31
C ASN A 155 -13.04 10.36 0.96
N LYS A 156 -13.12 11.64 1.31
CA LYS A 156 -13.84 12.15 2.50
C LYS A 156 -15.34 11.83 2.47
N GLU A 157 -15.96 11.83 1.29
CA GLU A 157 -17.38 11.49 1.14
C GLU A 157 -17.64 10.03 1.48
N ASN A 158 -16.83 9.10 0.94
CA ASN A 158 -16.89 7.66 1.22
C ASN A 158 -16.71 7.38 2.73
N PHE A 159 -15.76 8.06 3.37
CA PHE A 159 -15.52 7.93 4.81
C PHE A 159 -16.75 8.39 5.64
N LYS A 160 -17.33 9.54 5.30
CA LYS A 160 -18.45 10.15 6.04
C LYS A 160 -19.78 9.45 5.84
N LEU A 161 -20.07 8.97 4.63
CA LEU A 161 -21.32 8.28 4.29
C LEU A 161 -21.58 7.05 5.17
N LYS A 162 -20.53 6.50 5.76
CA LYS A 162 -20.59 5.25 6.52
C LYS A 162 -20.27 5.39 8.00
N SER A 163 -19.52 6.40 8.44
CA SER A 163 -19.43 6.71 9.89
C SER A 163 -20.77 7.11 10.50
N SER A 164 -21.73 7.55 9.67
CA SER A 164 -23.13 7.79 10.05
C SER A 164 -24.01 6.53 10.08
N LYS A 165 -23.60 5.43 9.44
CA LYS A 165 -24.26 4.13 9.52
C LYS A 165 -23.52 3.29 10.57
N LYS A 166 -24.06 3.17 11.78
CA LYS A 166 -23.56 2.23 12.82
C LYS A 166 -23.80 0.77 12.38
N GLU A 167 -23.13 0.33 11.33
CA GLU A 167 -23.09 -1.07 10.93
C GLU A 167 -21.87 -1.71 11.62
N GLU A 168 -22.14 -2.55 12.61
CA GLU A 168 -21.18 -3.55 13.07
C GLU A 168 -20.81 -4.44 11.87
N VAL A 169 -19.52 -4.74 11.72
CA VAL A 169 -19.07 -5.80 10.81
C VAL A 169 -19.56 -7.13 11.40
N LYS A 170 -20.81 -7.51 11.09
CA LYS A 170 -21.49 -8.69 11.67
C LYS A 170 -21.11 -10.01 11.01
N THR A 171 -20.37 -9.97 9.90
CA THR A 171 -19.98 -11.18 9.19
C THR A 171 -18.72 -11.76 9.81
N SER A 172 -18.80 -12.98 10.34
CA SER A 172 -17.62 -13.64 10.90
C SER A 172 -16.60 -13.94 9.79
N PHE A 173 -15.30 -13.76 10.06
CA PHE A 173 -14.21 -14.02 9.11
C PHE A 173 -14.32 -15.43 8.49
N LYS A 174 -14.68 -16.43 9.29
CA LYS A 174 -14.92 -17.81 8.84
C LYS A 174 -16.06 -17.92 7.82
N THR A 175 -17.13 -17.14 7.98
CA THR A 175 -18.22 -17.06 7.00
C THR A 175 -17.77 -16.37 5.71
N MET A 176 -16.82 -15.44 5.79
CA MET A 176 -16.25 -14.76 4.62
C MET A 176 -15.36 -15.71 3.80
N MET A 177 -14.48 -16.48 4.47
CA MET A 177 -13.54 -17.41 3.83
C MET A 177 -14.19 -18.68 3.27
N MET A 178 -15.34 -19.11 3.81
CA MET A 178 -16.06 -20.32 3.38
C MET A 178 -17.06 -20.08 2.24
N ARG A 179 -17.18 -18.84 1.72
CA ARG A 179 -18.06 -18.53 0.59
C ARG A 179 -17.35 -18.82 -0.73
N ASP A 180 -18.05 -19.48 -1.65
CA ASP A 180 -17.64 -19.60 -3.05
C ASP A 180 -17.29 -18.21 -3.59
N GLY A 181 -16.02 -18.02 -4.00
CA GLY A 181 -15.51 -16.76 -4.53
C GLY A 181 -14.25 -16.22 -3.83
N PHE A 182 -13.80 -16.81 -2.71
CA PHE A 182 -12.44 -16.57 -2.23
C PHE A 182 -11.46 -17.34 -3.12
N THR A 183 -10.86 -16.65 -4.08
CA THR A 183 -9.91 -17.21 -5.04
C THR A 183 -8.47 -16.91 -4.64
N GLU A 184 -7.52 -17.78 -5.00
CA GLU A 184 -6.07 -17.56 -4.87
C GLU A 184 -5.54 -16.53 -5.91
N GLU A 185 -6.37 -15.56 -6.30
CA GLU A 185 -6.00 -14.51 -7.25
C GLU A 185 -4.95 -13.58 -6.61
N GLU A 186 -3.85 -13.34 -7.32
CA GLU A 186 -2.84 -12.40 -6.86
C GLU A 186 -3.40 -10.97 -6.84
N SER A 187 -3.09 -10.25 -5.76
CA SER A 187 -3.39 -8.83 -5.63
C SER A 187 -2.20 -7.99 -6.08
N SER A 188 -2.50 -6.76 -6.52
CA SER A 188 -1.45 -5.74 -6.69
C SER A 188 -0.86 -5.23 -5.37
N ALA A 189 -1.37 -5.66 -4.21
CA ALA A 189 -0.82 -5.31 -2.91
C ALA A 189 0.37 -6.21 -2.52
N GLY A 190 1.40 -5.62 -1.91
CA GLY A 190 2.47 -6.37 -1.24
C GLY A 190 2.60 -5.97 0.22
N ASN A 191 3.27 -6.81 1.03
CA ASN A 191 3.45 -6.55 2.46
C ASN A 191 4.75 -7.11 3.05
N TYR A 192 5.67 -7.60 2.21
CA TYR A 192 6.84 -8.32 2.72
C TYR A 192 7.85 -7.38 3.37
N GLY A 193 7.79 -7.26 4.70
CA GLY A 193 8.69 -6.47 5.53
C GLY A 193 8.99 -7.12 6.87
N HIS A 194 10.10 -6.71 7.49
CA HIS A 194 10.46 -7.03 8.87
C HIS A 194 9.81 -6.04 9.85
N LEU A 195 9.21 -6.55 10.92
CA LEU A 195 8.57 -5.74 11.96
C LEU A 195 9.54 -5.45 13.12
N SER A 196 9.37 -4.33 13.80
CA SER A 196 10.05 -4.08 15.09
C SER A 196 9.10 -3.47 16.14
N PRO A 197 9.24 -3.81 17.44
CA PRO A 197 10.43 -4.37 18.10
C PRO A 197 10.79 -5.82 17.71
N PRO A 198 12.07 -6.23 17.80
CA PRO A 198 12.52 -7.54 17.34
C PRO A 198 11.71 -8.66 17.99
N LEU A 199 11.43 -9.69 17.18
CA LEU A 199 10.78 -10.93 17.60
C LEU A 199 11.51 -11.47 18.85
N ASN A 200 10.77 -11.66 19.95
CA ASN A 200 11.28 -12.44 21.07
C ASN A 200 11.49 -13.89 20.65
#